data_AF-A0A2N2LXM4-F1
#
_entry.id   AF-A0A2N2LXM4-F1
#
_cell.length_a   1.000
_cell.length_b   1.000
_cell.length_c   1.000
_cell.angle_alpha   90.00
_cell.angle_beta   90.00
_cell.angle_gamma   90.00
#
_symmetry.space_group_name_H-M   'P 1'
#
loop_
_entity.id
_entity.type
_entity.pdbx_description
1 polymer ?
#
loop_
_entity_poly.entity_id
_entity_poly.type
_entity_poly.pdbx_seq_one_letter_code
_entity_poly.pdbx_strand_id
1 'polypeptide(L)'
;MNSTEEKIFQEALSAIEEQDNLRAKDLLTRLLKMDQQNPQYWLWMSAVVNSEKERRFCLQQVLKFDPQNTDALRGLILLGDLPLDDNLRVPLINQQRKWSVPEIEGLETENTRIPWVKVGLAIAAIAIVITLIVMAFTSNRLWIFKNRQVAVIGTAQSTPTFPATKTATITLTPKFEGPTPPWMDLAQTYTPTPIFVNTPHPIIEAYRIAVRNYERNDWTQAVTYFQQAIQADSTAPDLPYLLGEVYRLNGQNNLALEAYNLSLSTDENFGPAYLGKAKIHISLEPETYEEVINELEKAISLDPSLGEAYIELANIQIKNNELEKAQLNLEKASQLLPDSPLISLALGKISIQKQDYESALMFAIRANEQDRTNLESYRFLGQAYQALGMFTESLDPLIVFVTHSKTKDPLTLAWLADAYAANNMMDKAIELYDEAISEDKFAVDVYLKRGQMYLNLEEFQAAYNDFEMAYKIRPISYEACMLMGETLLKMEAPGDAYQQISKCQKLSENDEQLARMFFYRAISLEALDNEVAIQEWERLMAIPENSIKPVFLATAQYFISSHYTPTPTNTKSSILSKTMTPEITASSNRIITPSPTITKTSEPN
;
A
#
# COMPACT_ATOMS: atom_id res chain seq x y z
N MET A 1 -11.34 56.70 -34.41
CA MET A 1 -9.90 56.48 -34.16
C MET A 1 -9.81 55.96 -32.74
N ASN A 2 -9.70 54.64 -32.54
CA ASN A 2 -9.57 54.08 -31.19
C ASN A 2 -8.26 54.56 -30.58
N SER A 3 -8.31 55.04 -29.34
CA SER A 3 -7.14 55.54 -28.63
C SER A 3 -6.10 54.42 -28.51
N THR A 4 -4.82 54.79 -28.43
CA THR A 4 -3.73 53.83 -28.25
C THR A 4 -3.93 52.95 -27.00
N GLU A 5 -4.56 53.50 -25.96
CA GLU A 5 -4.91 52.80 -24.71
C GLU A 5 -5.94 51.70 -24.94
N GLU A 6 -6.96 51.95 -25.74
CA GLU A 6 -8.02 50.98 -26.03
C GLU A 6 -7.47 49.75 -26.77
N LYS A 7 -6.49 49.94 -27.67
CA LYS A 7 -5.81 48.82 -28.34
C LYS A 7 -4.98 47.97 -27.38
N ILE A 8 -4.22 48.60 -26.48
CA ILE A 8 -3.41 47.90 -25.49
C ILE A 8 -4.31 47.14 -24.50
N PHE A 9 -5.46 47.73 -24.15
CA PHE A 9 -6.43 47.07 -23.27
C PHE A 9 -7.07 45.85 -23.92
N GLN A 10 -7.46 45.93 -25.20
CA GLN A 10 -7.95 44.76 -25.93
C GLN A 10 -6.90 43.65 -26.05
N GLU A 11 -5.63 44.01 -26.28
CA GLU A 11 -4.52 43.03 -26.29
C GLU A 11 -4.28 42.39 -24.91
N ALA A 12 -4.47 43.15 -23.84
CA ALA A 12 -4.40 42.61 -22.49
C ALA A 12 -5.52 41.59 -22.24
N LEU A 13 -6.76 41.87 -22.69
CA LEU A 13 -7.88 40.94 -22.57
C LEU A 13 -7.66 39.66 -23.38
N SER A 14 -7.17 39.76 -24.61
CA SER A 14 -6.86 38.56 -25.41
C SER A 14 -5.78 37.70 -24.77
N ALA A 15 -4.75 38.31 -24.15
CA ALA A 15 -3.72 37.56 -23.42
C ALA A 15 -4.30 36.82 -22.19
N ILE A 16 -5.31 37.37 -21.53
CA ILE A 16 -6.01 36.71 -20.42
C ILE A 16 -6.84 35.52 -20.93
N GLU A 17 -7.53 35.67 -22.07
CA GLU A 17 -8.27 34.57 -22.71
C GLU A 17 -7.34 33.43 -23.15
N GLU A 18 -6.14 33.75 -23.60
CA GLU A 18 -5.07 32.79 -23.95
C GLU A 18 -4.35 32.21 -22.72
N GLN A 19 -4.73 32.59 -21.50
CA GLN A 19 -4.08 32.20 -20.23
C GLN A 19 -2.61 32.65 -20.09
N ASP A 20 -2.15 33.62 -20.90
CA ASP A 20 -0.83 34.25 -20.78
C ASP A 20 -0.85 35.40 -19.76
N ASN A 21 -0.86 35.01 -18.48
CA ASN A 21 -0.92 35.95 -17.36
C ASN A 21 0.33 36.86 -17.27
N LEU A 22 1.49 36.42 -17.74
CA LEU A 22 2.70 37.23 -17.70
C LEU A 22 2.61 38.41 -18.67
N ARG A 23 2.15 38.15 -19.91
CA ARG A 23 1.95 39.19 -20.92
C ARG A 23 0.79 40.13 -20.54
N ALA A 24 -0.32 39.59 -20.05
CA ALA A 24 -1.45 40.39 -19.58
C ALA A 24 -1.04 41.35 -18.46
N LYS A 25 -0.23 40.89 -17.48
CA LYS A 25 0.26 41.73 -16.38
C LYS A 25 1.14 42.87 -16.87
N ASP A 26 2.03 42.63 -17.83
CA ASP A 26 2.89 43.69 -18.39
C ASP A 26 2.06 44.76 -19.12
N LEU A 27 1.10 44.34 -19.95
CA LEU A 27 0.21 45.26 -20.68
C LEU A 27 -0.66 46.10 -19.73
N LEU A 28 -1.27 45.48 -18.72
CA LEU A 28 -2.07 46.18 -17.70
C LEU A 28 -1.21 47.13 -16.86
N THR A 29 0.05 46.78 -16.59
CA THR A 29 0.97 47.66 -15.86
C THR A 29 1.31 48.91 -16.68
N ARG A 30 1.45 48.78 -18.00
CA ARG A 30 1.66 49.93 -18.89
C ARG A 30 0.43 50.83 -18.93
N LEU A 31 -0.77 50.25 -18.99
CA LEU A 31 -2.04 50.99 -18.95
C LEU A 31 -2.19 51.75 -17.63
N LEU A 32 -1.90 51.11 -16.50
CA LEU A 32 -1.92 51.76 -15.19
C LEU A 32 -0.89 52.88 -15.05
N LYS A 33 0.25 52.81 -15.76
CA LYS A 33 1.22 53.93 -15.80
C LYS A 33 0.69 55.11 -16.62
N MET A 34 -0.17 54.86 -17.61
CA MET A 34 -0.78 55.90 -18.44
C MET A 34 -1.97 56.55 -17.73
N ASP A 35 -2.87 55.74 -17.16
CA ASP A 35 -4.02 56.17 -16.40
C ASP A 35 -4.23 55.29 -15.14
N GLN A 36 -3.90 55.86 -13.99
CA GLN A 36 -4.07 55.19 -12.68
C GLN A 36 -5.49 55.26 -12.13
N GLN A 37 -6.34 56.12 -12.69
CA GLN A 37 -7.69 56.37 -12.17
C GLN A 37 -8.74 55.45 -12.80
N ASN A 38 -8.37 54.70 -13.84
CA ASN A 38 -9.29 53.80 -14.53
C ASN A 38 -9.55 52.52 -13.70
N PRO A 39 -10.78 52.30 -13.20
CA PRO A 39 -11.10 51.14 -12.37
C PRO A 39 -11.01 49.81 -13.14
N GLN A 40 -11.21 49.82 -14.47
CA GLN A 40 -11.16 48.59 -15.27
C GLN A 40 -9.74 47.99 -15.30
N TYR A 41 -8.70 48.81 -15.35
CA TYR A 41 -7.32 48.31 -15.38
C TYR A 41 -6.94 47.66 -14.06
N TRP A 42 -7.36 48.24 -12.93
CA TRP A 42 -7.17 47.64 -11.61
C TRP A 42 -8.00 46.36 -11.43
N LEU A 43 -9.22 46.32 -11.96
CA LEU A 43 -10.07 45.13 -11.89
C LEU A 43 -9.45 43.97 -12.64
N TRP A 44 -9.05 44.16 -13.89
CA TRP A 44 -8.38 43.11 -14.67
C TRP A 44 -6.98 42.76 -14.14
N MET A 45 -6.25 43.72 -13.56
CA MET A 45 -5.00 43.43 -12.86
C MET A 45 -5.21 42.47 -11.69
N SER A 46 -6.33 42.58 -10.96
CA SER A 46 -6.65 41.68 -9.85
C SER A 46 -6.81 40.20 -10.28
N ALA A 47 -7.23 39.97 -11.52
CA ALA A 47 -7.40 38.61 -12.08
C ALA A 47 -6.06 37.94 -12.44
N VAL A 48 -5.03 38.74 -12.74
CA VAL A 48 -3.77 38.26 -13.30
C VAL A 48 -2.64 38.18 -12.26
N VAL A 49 -2.77 38.88 -11.13
CA VAL A 49 -1.77 38.83 -10.05
C VAL A 49 -1.82 37.51 -9.26
N ASN A 50 -0.63 36.98 -8.98
CA ASN A 50 -0.44 35.69 -8.31
C ASN A 50 -0.56 35.80 -6.77
N SER A 51 -0.30 36.97 -6.20
CA SER A 51 -0.35 37.17 -4.75
C SER A 51 -1.71 37.69 -4.30
N GLU A 52 -2.26 37.09 -3.24
CA GLU A 52 -3.52 37.54 -2.63
C GLU A 52 -3.44 38.98 -2.11
N LYS A 53 -2.27 39.38 -1.57
CA LYS A 53 -2.03 40.76 -1.09
C LYS A 53 -2.08 41.78 -2.24
N GLU A 54 -1.50 41.43 -3.39
CA GLU A 54 -1.58 42.26 -4.61
C GLU A 54 -3.03 42.31 -5.15
N ARG A 55 -3.73 41.18 -5.13
CA ARG A 55 -5.13 41.09 -5.58
C ARG A 55 -6.05 41.96 -4.74
N ARG A 56 -5.94 41.86 -3.42
CA ARG A 56 -6.68 42.69 -2.46
C ARG A 56 -6.42 44.18 -2.68
N PHE A 57 -5.15 44.56 -2.86
CA PHE A 57 -4.79 45.94 -3.16
C PHE A 57 -5.45 46.44 -4.46
N CYS A 58 -5.42 45.65 -5.54
CA CYS A 58 -6.04 46.01 -6.80
C CYS A 58 -7.56 46.22 -6.64
N LEU A 59 -8.26 45.30 -5.98
CA LEU A 59 -9.70 45.39 -5.72
C LEU A 59 -10.07 46.61 -4.85
N GLN A 60 -9.25 46.92 -3.85
CA GLN A 60 -9.42 48.14 -3.05
C GLN A 60 -9.20 49.42 -3.87
N GLN A 61 -8.26 49.43 -4.83
CA GLN A 61 -8.12 50.55 -5.76
C GLN A 61 -9.34 50.69 -6.67
N VAL A 62 -9.94 49.59 -7.14
CA VAL A 62 -11.19 49.65 -7.91
C VAL A 62 -12.27 50.36 -7.11
N LEU A 63 -12.52 49.95 -5.85
CA LEU A 63 -13.57 50.54 -5.01
C LEU A 63 -13.30 51.99 -4.61
N LYS A 64 -12.04 52.43 -4.63
CA LYS A 64 -11.68 53.83 -4.40
C LYS A 64 -12.18 54.74 -5.53
N PHE A 65 -12.15 54.26 -6.77
CA PHE A 65 -12.57 55.03 -7.95
C PHE A 65 -14.01 54.70 -8.39
N ASP A 66 -14.48 53.48 -8.14
CA ASP A 66 -15.83 53.01 -8.41
C ASP A 66 -16.39 52.22 -7.20
N PRO A 67 -16.94 52.93 -6.19
CA PRO A 67 -17.42 52.30 -4.95
C PRO A 67 -18.60 51.34 -5.12
N GLN A 68 -19.31 51.42 -6.26
CA GLN A 68 -20.48 50.56 -6.55
C GLN A 68 -20.12 49.37 -7.44
N ASN A 69 -18.83 49.13 -7.70
CA ASN A 69 -18.38 48.04 -8.55
C ASN A 69 -18.69 46.67 -7.94
N THR A 70 -19.67 45.97 -8.51
CA THR A 70 -20.13 44.68 -7.98
C THR A 70 -19.07 43.60 -8.06
N ASP A 71 -18.18 43.63 -9.06
CA ASP A 71 -17.18 42.60 -9.27
C ASP A 71 -16.02 42.74 -8.28
N ALA A 72 -15.62 43.99 -7.97
CA ALA A 72 -14.63 44.24 -6.93
C ALA A 72 -15.17 43.91 -5.52
N LEU A 73 -16.44 44.24 -5.23
CA LEU A 73 -17.09 43.85 -3.97
C LEU A 73 -17.15 42.33 -3.81
N ARG A 74 -17.56 41.59 -4.86
CA ARG A 74 -17.54 40.12 -4.88
C ARG A 74 -16.14 39.56 -4.66
N GLY A 75 -15.13 40.14 -5.32
CA GLY A 75 -13.73 39.74 -5.17
C GLY A 75 -13.26 39.85 -3.72
N LEU A 76 -13.59 40.93 -3.02
CA LEU A 76 -13.24 41.12 -1.61
C LEU A 76 -14.04 40.23 -0.65
N ILE A 77 -15.30 39.92 -0.97
CA ILE A 77 -16.09 38.92 -0.22
C ILE A 77 -15.45 37.53 -0.35
N LEU A 78 -15.01 37.13 -1.55
CA LEU A 78 -14.30 35.86 -1.78
C LEU A 78 -12.95 35.78 -1.04
N LEU A 79 -12.30 36.92 -0.83
CA LEU A 79 -11.06 37.03 -0.05
C LEU A 79 -11.29 37.17 1.46
N GLY A 80 -12.55 37.23 1.91
CA GLY A 80 -12.92 37.33 3.33
C GLY A 80 -12.79 38.73 3.94
N ASP A 81 -12.60 39.78 3.13
CA ASP A 81 -12.43 41.16 3.61
C ASP A 81 -13.75 41.91 3.84
N LEU A 82 -14.86 41.43 3.26
CA LEU A 82 -16.20 42.02 3.39
C LEU A 82 -17.24 40.95 3.79
N PRO A 83 -18.28 41.33 4.57
CA PRO A 83 -19.35 40.41 4.94
C PRO A 83 -20.16 39.97 3.71
N LEU A 84 -20.80 38.80 3.81
CA LEU A 84 -21.68 38.27 2.75
C LEU A 84 -22.85 39.23 2.50
N ASP A 85 -23.09 39.57 1.23
CA ASP A 85 -24.24 40.34 0.77
C ASP A 85 -25.04 39.53 -0.24
N ASP A 86 -26.27 39.16 0.12
CA ASP A 86 -27.17 38.34 -0.70
C ASP A 86 -27.50 39.01 -2.06
N ASN A 87 -27.42 40.34 -2.15
CA ASN A 87 -27.67 41.08 -3.39
C ASN A 87 -26.54 40.94 -4.41
N LEU A 88 -25.35 40.50 -3.99
CA LEU A 88 -24.18 40.33 -4.86
C LEU A 88 -24.04 38.89 -5.37
N ARG A 89 -24.97 37.98 -5.04
CA ARG A 89 -24.94 36.58 -5.48
C ARG A 89 -25.10 36.46 -7.01
N VAL A 90 -24.16 35.77 -7.67
CA VAL A 90 -24.26 35.49 -9.11
C VAL A 90 -25.42 34.51 -9.36
N PRO A 91 -26.39 34.81 -10.24
CA PRO A 91 -27.49 33.89 -10.55
C PRO A 91 -26.98 32.54 -11.08
N LEU A 92 -27.62 31.44 -10.65
CA LEU A 92 -27.25 30.07 -11.02
C LEU A 92 -27.07 29.85 -12.53
N ILE A 93 -27.86 30.55 -13.36
CA ILE A 93 -27.78 30.43 -14.82
C ILE A 93 -26.45 30.92 -15.40
N ASN A 94 -25.80 31.88 -14.73
CA ASN A 94 -24.50 32.42 -15.12
C ASN A 94 -23.33 31.62 -14.52
N GLN A 95 -23.61 30.66 -13.64
CA GLN A 95 -22.61 29.75 -13.06
C GLN A 95 -22.43 28.47 -13.90
N GLN A 96 -23.29 28.24 -14.89
CA GLN A 96 -23.19 27.07 -15.77
C GLN A 96 -21.99 27.26 -16.72
N ARG A 97 -20.93 26.46 -16.52
CA ARG A 97 -19.86 26.34 -17.53
C ARG A 97 -20.47 25.76 -18.80
N LYS A 98 -20.22 26.41 -19.95
CA LYS A 98 -20.48 25.81 -21.25
C LYS A 98 -19.50 24.67 -21.44
N TRP A 99 -19.90 23.46 -21.06
CA TRP A 99 -19.18 22.25 -21.42
C TRP A 99 -19.27 22.08 -22.94
N SER A 100 -18.27 22.54 -23.68
CA SER A 100 -18.03 22.04 -25.03
C SER A 100 -17.24 20.74 -24.89
N VAL A 101 -17.91 19.61 -25.07
CA VAL A 101 -17.22 18.33 -25.32
C VAL A 101 -16.44 18.53 -26.61
N PRO A 102 -15.09 18.41 -26.63
CA PRO A 102 -14.37 18.39 -27.89
C PRO A 102 -14.93 17.22 -28.70
N GLU A 103 -15.37 17.50 -29.93
CA GLU A 103 -15.83 16.49 -30.86
C GLU A 103 -14.67 15.50 -31.05
N ILE A 104 -14.82 14.29 -30.49
CA ILE A 104 -13.82 13.24 -30.63
C ILE A 104 -13.82 12.86 -32.11
N GLU A 105 -12.85 13.36 -32.87
CA GLU A 105 -12.57 12.84 -34.21
C GLU A 105 -12.45 11.32 -34.10
N GLY A 106 -13.33 10.64 -34.84
CA GLY A 106 -13.48 9.19 -34.76
C GLY A 106 -12.15 8.48 -34.91
N LEU A 107 -11.95 7.46 -34.08
CA LEU A 107 -10.83 6.54 -34.17
C LEU A 107 -10.79 5.91 -35.57
N GLU A 108 -9.98 6.49 -36.47
CA GLU A 108 -9.59 5.83 -37.70
C GLU A 108 -8.79 4.59 -37.30
N THR A 109 -9.40 3.42 -37.48
CA THR A 109 -8.70 2.15 -37.33
C THR A 109 -7.71 2.00 -38.47
N GLU A 110 -6.47 2.48 -38.25
CA GLU A 110 -5.39 2.34 -39.20
C GLU A 110 -5.01 0.85 -39.31
N ASN A 111 -5.58 0.19 -40.32
CA ASN A 111 -5.35 -1.22 -40.62
C ASN A 111 -3.95 -1.36 -41.24
N THR A 112 -2.91 -1.36 -40.40
CA THR A 112 -1.52 -1.42 -40.83
C THR A 112 -1.15 -2.80 -41.34
N ARG A 113 -1.26 -3.00 -42.66
CA ARG A 113 -0.67 -4.18 -43.33
C ARG A 113 0.85 -4.11 -43.20
N ILE A 114 1.43 -5.09 -42.51
CA ILE A 114 2.86 -5.22 -42.28
C ILE A 114 3.59 -5.25 -43.64
N PRO A 115 4.49 -4.29 -43.94
CA PRO A 115 5.24 -4.30 -45.17
C PRO A 115 6.36 -5.34 -45.08
N TRP A 116 6.11 -6.54 -45.59
CA TRP A 116 7.05 -7.67 -45.61
C TRP A 116 8.45 -7.34 -46.17
N VAL A 117 8.56 -6.29 -46.99
CA VAL A 117 9.85 -5.77 -47.48
C VAL A 117 10.71 -5.20 -46.34
N LYS A 118 10.12 -4.50 -45.36
CA LYS A 118 10.85 -3.97 -44.20
C LYS A 118 11.27 -5.08 -43.24
N VAL A 119 10.43 -6.10 -43.09
CA VAL A 119 10.75 -7.32 -42.31
C VAL A 119 11.91 -8.08 -42.96
N GLY A 120 11.87 -8.25 -44.29
CA GLY A 120 12.97 -8.88 -45.04
C GLY A 120 14.29 -8.11 -44.92
N LEU A 121 14.25 -6.77 -44.96
CA LEU A 121 15.44 -5.94 -44.74
C LEU A 121 16.00 -6.06 -43.32
N ALA A 122 15.15 -6.15 -42.30
CA ALA A 122 15.58 -6.34 -40.92
C ALA A 122 16.26 -7.71 -40.73
N ILE A 123 15.70 -8.77 -41.32
CA ILE A 123 16.29 -10.12 -41.27
C ILE A 123 17.66 -10.13 -41.99
N ALA A 124 17.78 -9.46 -43.14
CA ALA A 124 19.05 -9.34 -43.85
C ALA A 124 20.10 -8.57 -43.03
N ALA A 125 19.72 -7.49 -42.36
CA ALA A 125 20.62 -6.73 -41.49
C ALA A 125 21.13 -7.58 -40.31
N ILE A 126 20.24 -8.36 -39.68
CA ILE A 126 20.61 -9.27 -38.58
C ILE A 126 21.59 -10.34 -39.07
N ALA A 127 21.39 -10.90 -40.27
CA ALA A 127 22.32 -11.88 -40.85
C ALA A 127 23.73 -11.29 -41.12
N ILE A 128 23.81 -10.02 -41.52
CA ILE A 128 25.09 -9.31 -41.71
C ILE A 128 25.81 -9.10 -40.37
N VAL A 129 25.08 -8.74 -39.31
CA VAL A 129 25.67 -8.57 -37.98
C VAL A 129 26.19 -9.90 -37.44
N ILE A 130 25.43 -10.99 -37.59
CA ILE A 130 25.84 -12.32 -37.14
C ILE A 130 27.10 -12.79 -37.91
N THR A 131 27.15 -12.56 -39.22
CA THR A 131 28.34 -12.91 -40.02
C THR A 131 29.57 -12.09 -39.62
N LEU A 132 29.43 -10.79 -39.30
CA LEU A 132 30.53 -9.97 -38.78
C LEU A 132 31.02 -10.45 -37.39
N ILE A 133 30.12 -10.88 -36.51
CA ILE A 133 30.48 -11.43 -35.18
C ILE A 133 31.23 -12.75 -35.34
N VAL A 134 30.77 -13.65 -36.22
CA VAL A 134 31.47 -14.91 -36.50
C VAL A 134 32.84 -14.64 -37.11
N MET A 135 32.96 -13.67 -38.03
CA MET A 135 34.24 -13.31 -38.65
C MET A 135 35.22 -12.68 -37.64
N ALA A 136 34.72 -11.91 -36.68
CA ALA A 136 35.49 -11.36 -35.57
C ALA A 136 36.01 -12.45 -34.62
N PHE A 137 35.24 -13.54 -34.42
CA PHE A 137 35.66 -14.69 -33.61
C PHE A 137 36.64 -15.62 -34.34
N THR A 138 36.54 -15.78 -35.67
CA THR A 138 37.45 -16.65 -36.44
C THR A 138 38.77 -16.01 -36.84
N SER A 139 38.88 -14.69 -36.75
CA SER A 139 40.14 -13.99 -37.04
C SER A 139 40.86 -13.67 -35.72
N ASN A 140 41.95 -14.39 -35.46
CA ASN A 140 42.77 -14.27 -34.25
C ASN A 140 43.59 -12.95 -34.22
N ARG A 141 42.94 -11.80 -34.48
CA ARG A 141 43.58 -10.50 -34.78
C ARG A 141 43.11 -9.36 -33.86
N LEU A 142 42.79 -9.66 -32.61
CA LEU A 142 42.55 -8.66 -31.57
C LEU A 142 43.44 -8.89 -30.35
N TRP A 143 44.76 -8.88 -30.57
CA TRP A 143 45.73 -8.66 -29.50
C TRP A 143 46.90 -7.79 -30.00
N ILE A 144 46.64 -6.49 -30.13
CA ILE A 144 47.68 -5.45 -30.27
C ILE A 144 47.19 -4.20 -29.53
N PHE A 145 47.48 -4.10 -28.24
CA PHE A 145 47.44 -2.80 -27.55
C PHE A 145 48.69 -2.01 -27.94
N LYS A 146 48.50 -0.97 -28.75
CA LYS A 146 49.55 -0.01 -29.08
C LYS A 146 49.45 1.17 -28.11
N ASN A 147 50.50 1.34 -27.30
CA ASN A 147 50.74 2.52 -26.46
C ASN A 147 50.48 3.82 -27.23
N ARG A 148 49.70 4.73 -26.64
CA ARG A 148 49.71 6.15 -27.03
C ARG A 148 50.17 7.00 -25.86
N GLN A 149 51.24 7.73 -26.13
CA GLN A 149 51.92 8.63 -25.21
C GLN A 149 51.17 9.95 -25.02
N VAL A 150 51.56 10.57 -23.90
CA VAL A 150 51.23 11.84 -23.27
C VAL A 150 51.43 13.08 -24.17
N ALA A 151 50.58 14.10 -23.97
CA ALA A 151 50.90 15.53 -24.20
C ALA A 151 50.17 16.35 -23.11
N VAL A 152 50.86 16.77 -22.04
CA VAL A 152 51.50 18.09 -21.77
C VAL A 152 50.53 19.28 -21.62
N ILE A 153 50.37 19.68 -20.35
CA ILE A 153 50.40 21.03 -19.73
C ILE A 153 49.73 22.18 -20.49
N GLY A 154 48.57 22.60 -19.99
CA GLY A 154 47.97 23.92 -20.19
C GLY A 154 48.05 24.74 -18.89
N THR A 155 48.39 26.00 -19.03
CA THR A 155 48.82 27.00 -18.03
C THR A 155 47.80 27.36 -16.95
N ALA A 156 48.32 27.74 -15.78
CA ALA A 156 47.59 28.34 -14.66
C ALA A 156 46.71 29.53 -15.09
N GLN A 157 45.42 29.45 -14.78
CA GLN A 157 44.53 30.61 -14.81
C GLN A 157 44.33 31.14 -13.38
N SER A 158 44.34 32.46 -13.27
CA SER A 158 44.26 33.25 -12.04
C SER A 158 43.00 32.95 -11.22
N THR A 159 43.20 32.63 -9.95
CA THR A 159 42.17 32.52 -8.91
C THR A 159 41.48 33.88 -8.71
N PRO A 160 40.14 33.99 -8.75
CA PRO A 160 39.48 35.19 -8.27
C PRO A 160 39.53 35.24 -6.74
N THR A 161 40.13 36.29 -6.19
CA THR A 161 40.01 36.64 -4.77
C THR A 161 38.57 37.09 -4.50
N PHE A 162 37.80 36.28 -3.77
CA PHE A 162 36.47 36.70 -3.30
C PHE A 162 36.61 37.84 -2.27
N PRO A 163 35.82 38.91 -2.35
CA PRO A 163 35.75 39.90 -1.28
C PRO A 163 35.00 39.33 -0.06
N ALA A 164 35.22 39.93 1.11
CA ALA A 164 34.63 39.52 2.38
C ALA A 164 33.11 39.31 2.29
N THR A 165 32.67 38.12 2.69
CA THR A 165 31.28 37.71 2.86
C THR A 165 30.53 38.74 3.70
N LYS A 166 29.47 39.35 3.14
CA LYS A 166 28.55 40.17 3.92
C LYS A 166 27.91 39.30 5.00
N THR A 167 27.95 39.80 6.24
CA THR A 167 27.29 39.23 7.43
C THR A 167 25.89 38.74 7.10
N ALA A 168 25.58 37.52 7.53
CA ALA A 168 24.28 36.88 7.35
C ALA A 168 23.15 37.84 7.79
N THR A 169 22.27 38.19 6.86
CA THR A 169 21.03 38.89 7.19
C THR A 169 20.11 37.85 7.82
N ILE A 170 19.70 38.07 9.07
CA ILE A 170 18.71 37.24 9.76
C ILE A 170 17.44 37.28 8.91
N THR A 171 17.20 36.23 8.14
CA THR A 171 15.97 36.07 7.38
C THR A 171 14.97 35.54 8.38
N LEU A 172 14.00 36.38 8.78
CA LEU A 172 12.91 35.94 9.63
C LEU A 172 12.22 34.76 8.94
N THR A 173 12.12 33.63 9.65
CA THR A 173 11.44 32.43 9.19
C THR A 173 10.05 32.83 8.67
N PRO A 174 9.66 32.42 7.44
CA PRO A 174 8.37 32.80 6.89
C PRO A 174 7.26 32.32 7.83
N LYS A 175 6.46 33.27 8.32
CA LYS A 175 5.30 32.99 9.16
C LYS A 175 4.24 32.37 8.25
N PHE A 176 3.92 31.10 8.48
CA PHE A 176 2.87 30.40 7.75
C PHE A 176 1.52 31.11 8.02
N GLU A 177 0.91 31.69 6.98
CA GLU A 177 -0.42 32.28 7.03
C GLU A 177 -1.43 31.21 6.54
N GLY A 178 -1.95 30.40 7.47
CA GLY A 178 -2.93 29.33 7.24
C GLY A 178 -3.35 28.66 8.56
N PRO A 179 -4.36 27.75 8.59
CA PRO A 179 -4.68 26.98 9.79
C PRO A 179 -3.43 26.22 10.23
N THR A 180 -3.11 26.26 11.53
CA THR A 180 -1.93 25.63 12.12
C THR A 180 -1.80 24.20 11.58
N PRO A 181 -0.76 23.90 10.78
CA PRO A 181 -0.62 22.56 10.26
C PRO A 181 -0.46 21.56 11.40
N PRO A 182 -0.91 20.30 11.27
CA PRO A 182 -0.88 19.32 12.35
C PRO A 182 0.51 19.09 12.97
N TRP A 183 1.59 19.40 12.25
CA TRP A 183 2.97 19.30 12.74
C TRP A 183 3.42 20.50 13.58
N MET A 184 2.70 21.62 13.52
CA MET A 184 3.03 22.86 14.25
C MET A 184 2.47 22.86 15.68
N ASP A 185 1.57 21.91 16.00
CA ASP A 185 1.14 21.57 17.37
C ASP A 185 2.07 20.55 18.06
N LEU A 186 3.06 19.99 17.35
CA LEU A 186 4.01 19.04 17.92
C LEU A 186 5.17 19.78 18.59
N ALA A 187 5.37 19.55 19.90
CA ALA A 187 6.50 20.13 20.63
C ALA A 187 7.86 19.69 20.05
N GLN A 188 7.91 18.52 19.40
CA GLN A 188 9.00 17.99 18.58
C GLN A 188 8.40 17.07 17.49
N THR A 189 8.62 17.36 16.22
CA THR A 189 8.37 16.40 15.13
C THR A 189 9.52 15.40 15.09
N TYR A 190 9.25 14.10 14.92
CA TYR A 190 10.30 13.16 14.52
C TYR A 190 11.06 13.74 13.32
N THR A 191 12.37 13.86 13.47
CA THR A 191 13.24 14.19 12.36
C THR A 191 13.54 12.85 11.69
N PRO A 192 13.18 12.64 10.41
CA PRO A 192 13.52 11.42 9.70
C PRO A 192 14.98 11.06 9.96
N THR A 193 15.26 9.77 10.21
CA THR A 193 16.62 9.31 10.47
C THR A 193 17.52 9.94 9.39
N PRO A 194 18.52 10.75 9.77
CA PRO A 194 19.41 11.34 8.80
C PRO A 194 20.04 10.19 8.02
N ILE A 195 20.32 10.43 6.74
CA ILE A 195 21.02 9.48 5.89
C ILE A 195 22.14 8.82 6.71
N PHE A 196 22.08 7.49 6.85
CA PHE A 196 22.87 6.71 7.83
C PHE A 196 24.39 6.95 7.68
N VAL A 197 24.83 7.51 6.56
CA VAL A 197 26.20 7.95 6.32
C VAL A 197 26.21 9.36 5.70
N ASN A 198 26.14 10.39 6.54
CA ASN A 198 26.44 11.77 6.14
C ASN A 198 27.93 12.07 6.35
N THR A 199 28.81 11.26 5.76
CA THR A 199 30.24 11.57 5.75
C THR A 199 30.42 12.81 4.89
N PRO A 200 30.82 13.97 5.43
CA PRO A 200 30.93 15.17 4.64
C PRO A 200 32.06 14.98 3.64
N HIS A 201 31.73 14.95 2.34
CA HIS A 201 32.71 14.96 1.24
C HIS A 201 33.13 16.40 0.97
N PRO A 202 34.21 16.93 1.60
CA PRO A 202 34.41 18.38 1.76
C PRO A 202 34.78 19.08 0.45
N ILE A 203 35.07 18.31 -0.60
CA ILE A 203 35.64 18.78 -1.87
C ILE A 203 34.63 18.60 -3.03
N ILE A 204 33.49 17.94 -2.81
CA ILE A 204 32.55 17.57 -3.88
C ILE A 204 31.26 18.39 -3.77
N GLU A 205 31.16 19.48 -4.53
CA GLU A 205 29.93 20.27 -4.63
C GLU A 205 28.75 19.42 -5.14
N ALA A 206 29.03 18.47 -6.04
CA ALA A 206 28.03 17.53 -6.54
C ALA A 206 27.38 16.70 -5.41
N TYR A 207 28.13 16.28 -4.38
CA TYR A 207 27.57 15.55 -3.24
C TYR A 207 26.53 16.39 -2.49
N ARG A 208 26.85 17.65 -2.17
CA ARG A 208 25.93 18.55 -1.46
C ARG A 208 24.66 18.83 -2.27
N ILE A 209 24.80 18.97 -3.59
CA ILE A 209 23.66 19.14 -4.49
C ILE A 209 22.84 17.85 -4.55
N ALA A 210 23.48 16.68 -4.58
CA ALA A 210 22.81 15.38 -4.58
C ALA A 210 21.96 15.19 -3.32
N VAL A 211 22.53 15.43 -2.13
CA VAL A 211 21.82 15.35 -0.84
C VAL A 211 20.64 16.32 -0.79
N ARG A 212 20.80 17.56 -1.27
CA ARG A 212 19.68 18.53 -1.32
C ARG A 212 18.55 18.07 -2.24
N ASN A 213 18.87 17.44 -3.38
CA ASN A 213 17.85 16.90 -4.29
C ASN A 213 17.20 15.65 -3.70
N TYR A 214 17.96 14.81 -3.00
CA TYR A 214 17.44 13.67 -2.24
C TYR A 214 16.42 14.12 -1.19
N GLU A 215 16.73 15.14 -0.38
CA GLU A 215 15.82 15.71 0.62
C GLU A 215 14.53 16.29 0.01
N ARG A 216 14.58 16.68 -1.27
CA ARG A 216 13.44 17.20 -2.03
C ARG A 216 12.67 16.12 -2.80
N ASN A 217 13.08 14.86 -2.69
CA ASN A 217 12.58 13.75 -3.49
C ASN A 217 12.76 13.93 -5.02
N ASP A 218 13.72 14.76 -5.46
CA ASP A 218 14.11 14.86 -6.87
C ASP A 218 15.13 13.77 -7.20
N TRP A 219 14.63 12.55 -7.40
CA TRP A 219 15.46 11.38 -7.63
C TRP A 219 16.31 11.49 -8.90
N THR A 220 15.77 12.10 -9.95
CA THR A 220 16.46 12.30 -11.23
C THR A 220 17.73 13.13 -11.09
N GLN A 221 17.63 14.29 -10.42
CA GLN A 221 18.80 15.13 -10.18
C GLN A 221 19.73 14.47 -9.15
N ALA A 222 19.18 13.88 -8.09
CA ALA A 222 19.97 13.20 -7.07
C ALA A 222 20.88 12.10 -7.69
N VAL A 223 20.34 11.23 -8.55
CA VAL A 223 21.12 10.20 -9.28
C VAL A 223 22.26 10.84 -10.06
N THR A 224 21.97 11.88 -10.84
CA THR A 224 22.97 12.55 -11.70
C THR A 224 24.15 13.09 -10.88
N TYR A 225 23.86 13.77 -9.77
CA TYR A 225 24.90 14.37 -8.94
C TYR A 225 25.63 13.34 -8.06
N PHE A 226 24.97 12.27 -7.61
CA PHE A 226 25.66 11.15 -6.95
C PHE A 226 26.61 10.42 -7.89
N GLN A 227 26.24 10.22 -9.17
CA GLN A 227 27.15 9.65 -10.17
C GLN A 227 28.39 10.54 -10.40
N GLN A 228 28.21 11.87 -10.43
CA GLN A 228 29.34 12.81 -10.50
C GLN A 228 30.21 12.74 -9.24
N ALA A 229 29.61 12.60 -8.07
CA ALA A 229 30.34 12.43 -6.82
C ALA A 229 31.19 11.16 -6.82
N ILE A 230 30.64 10.03 -7.28
CA ILE A 230 31.37 8.75 -7.42
C ILE A 230 32.54 8.87 -8.40
N GLN A 231 32.40 9.65 -9.48
CA GLN A 231 33.51 9.91 -10.41
C GLN A 231 34.63 10.73 -9.78
N ALA A 232 34.29 11.65 -8.87
CA ALA A 232 35.25 12.49 -8.17
C ALA A 232 35.95 11.75 -7.03
N ASP A 233 35.26 10.86 -6.33
CA ASP A 233 35.81 9.96 -5.32
C ASP A 233 35.27 8.54 -5.49
N SER A 234 36.06 7.71 -6.19
CA SER A 234 35.72 6.30 -6.42
C SER A 234 36.09 5.39 -5.26
N THR A 235 36.71 5.92 -4.19
CA THR A 235 37.22 5.13 -3.07
C THR A 235 36.28 5.09 -1.88
N ALA A 236 35.26 5.95 -1.87
CA ALA A 236 34.30 6.04 -0.79
C ALA A 236 33.13 5.06 -1.02
N PRO A 237 32.91 4.05 -0.14
CA PRO A 237 31.83 3.07 -0.30
C PRO A 237 30.44 3.63 0.01
N ASP A 238 30.36 4.76 0.72
CA ASP A 238 29.10 5.43 1.05
C ASP A 238 28.44 6.08 -0.17
N LEU A 239 29.20 6.67 -1.09
CA LEU A 239 28.65 7.29 -2.31
C LEU A 239 27.83 6.31 -3.20
N PRO A 240 28.34 5.12 -3.59
CA PRO A 240 27.54 4.14 -4.31
C PRO A 240 26.39 3.58 -3.46
N TYR A 241 26.52 3.49 -2.14
CA TYR A 241 25.40 3.13 -1.27
C TYR A 241 24.27 4.17 -1.30
N LEU A 242 24.60 5.46 -1.23
CA LEU A 242 23.62 6.55 -1.32
C LEU A 242 22.92 6.60 -2.69
N LEU A 243 23.67 6.32 -3.75
CA LEU A 243 23.08 6.13 -5.08
C LEU A 243 22.10 4.95 -5.08
N GLY A 244 22.45 3.85 -4.41
CA GLY A 244 21.55 2.71 -4.19
C GLY A 244 20.26 3.08 -3.47
N GLU A 245 20.33 3.86 -2.39
CA GLU A 245 19.14 4.37 -1.69
C GLU A 245 18.25 5.22 -2.59
N VAL A 246 18.84 6.08 -3.42
CA VAL A 246 18.08 6.90 -4.38
C VAL A 246 17.37 6.01 -5.39
N TYR A 247 18.05 5.01 -5.95
CA TYR A 247 17.45 4.05 -6.87
C TYR A 247 16.32 3.26 -6.21
N ARG A 248 16.52 2.82 -4.97
CA ARG A 248 15.49 2.10 -4.18
C ARG A 248 14.25 2.96 -3.97
N LEU A 249 14.41 4.21 -3.55
CA LEU A 249 13.29 5.13 -3.34
C LEU A 249 12.58 5.52 -4.65
N ASN A 250 13.30 5.47 -5.77
CA ASN A 250 12.75 5.66 -7.11
C ASN A 250 12.14 4.37 -7.71
N GLY A 251 12.11 3.24 -6.99
CA GLY A 251 11.57 1.97 -7.43
C GLY A 251 12.44 1.20 -8.45
N GLN A 252 13.69 1.61 -8.65
CA GLN A 252 14.63 1.00 -9.59
C GLN A 252 15.46 -0.10 -8.91
N ASN A 253 14.81 -1.19 -8.50
CA ASN A 253 15.40 -2.22 -7.63
C ASN A 253 16.68 -2.87 -8.18
N ASN A 254 16.73 -3.15 -9.49
CA ASN A 254 17.93 -3.74 -10.11
C ASN A 254 19.14 -2.81 -10.06
N LEU A 255 18.93 -1.52 -10.37
CA LEU A 255 19.99 -0.51 -10.30
C LEU A 255 20.42 -0.23 -8.85
N ALA A 256 19.48 -0.32 -7.89
CA ALA A 256 19.81 -0.25 -6.48
C ALA A 256 20.75 -1.38 -6.05
N LEU A 257 20.44 -2.63 -6.43
CA LEU A 257 21.32 -3.79 -6.16
C LEU A 257 22.70 -3.64 -6.80
N GLU A 258 22.79 -3.16 -8.04
CA GLU A 258 24.07 -2.88 -8.69
C GLU A 258 24.90 -1.84 -7.91
N ALA A 259 24.26 -0.76 -7.45
CA ALA A 259 24.91 0.29 -6.68
C ALA A 259 25.36 -0.20 -5.29
N TYR A 260 24.56 -1.02 -4.60
CA TYR A 260 24.97 -1.65 -3.34
C TYR A 260 26.11 -2.65 -3.55
N ASN A 261 26.10 -3.43 -4.62
CA ASN A 261 27.20 -4.33 -4.95
C ASN A 261 28.48 -3.56 -5.32
N LEU A 262 28.35 -2.40 -5.96
CA LEU A 262 29.48 -1.50 -6.20
C LEU A 262 30.06 -0.99 -4.87
N SER A 263 29.21 -0.57 -3.92
CA SER A 263 29.63 -0.19 -2.56
C SER A 263 30.42 -1.31 -1.86
N LEU A 264 29.90 -2.55 -1.92
CA LEU A 264 30.56 -3.72 -1.35
C LEU A 264 31.85 -4.12 -2.07
N SER A 265 31.98 -3.81 -3.36
CA SER A 265 33.22 -4.02 -4.11
C SER A 265 34.31 -3.02 -3.74
N THR A 266 33.93 -1.83 -3.26
CA THR A 266 34.83 -0.81 -2.73
C THR A 266 35.25 -1.15 -1.31
N ASP A 267 34.30 -1.55 -0.45
CA ASP A 267 34.55 -2.01 0.91
C ASP A 267 33.57 -3.13 1.31
N GLU A 268 34.08 -4.35 1.46
CA GLU A 268 33.29 -5.53 1.82
C GLU A 268 32.76 -5.49 3.27
N ASN A 269 33.33 -4.62 4.11
CA ASN A 269 32.96 -4.42 5.52
C ASN A 269 31.95 -3.27 5.70
N PHE A 270 31.48 -2.67 4.61
CA PHE A 270 30.51 -1.59 4.67
C PHE A 270 29.10 -2.12 4.99
N GLY A 271 28.80 -2.25 6.29
CA GLY A 271 27.53 -2.76 6.85
C GLY A 271 26.25 -2.20 6.20
N PRO A 272 26.13 -0.87 5.94
CA PRO A 272 24.92 -0.28 5.37
C PRO A 272 24.53 -0.82 3.98
N ALA A 273 25.49 -1.23 3.16
CA ALA A 273 25.19 -1.80 1.85
C ALA A 273 24.52 -3.18 1.97
N TYR A 274 24.84 -3.98 3.00
CA TYR A 274 24.11 -5.23 3.26
C TYR A 274 22.67 -4.96 3.70
N LEU A 275 22.43 -3.93 4.52
CA LEU A 275 21.07 -3.51 4.85
C LEU A 275 20.29 -3.04 3.61
N GLY A 276 20.92 -2.24 2.74
CA GLY A 276 20.31 -1.77 1.49
C GLY A 276 19.90 -2.93 0.58
N LYS A 277 20.77 -3.93 0.41
CA LYS A 277 20.45 -5.17 -0.31
C LYS A 277 19.30 -5.95 0.32
N ALA A 278 19.34 -6.14 1.64
CA ALA A 278 18.29 -6.84 2.37
C ALA A 278 16.93 -6.16 2.16
N LYS A 279 16.86 -4.82 2.22
CA LYS A 279 15.61 -4.06 1.94
C LYS A 279 15.08 -4.31 0.53
N ILE A 280 15.95 -4.45 -0.48
CA ILE A 280 15.52 -4.82 -1.83
C ILE A 280 15.01 -6.25 -1.88
N HIS A 281 15.74 -7.21 -1.33
CA HIS A 281 15.32 -8.61 -1.31
C HIS A 281 13.99 -8.80 -0.57
N ILE A 282 13.73 -8.04 0.51
CA ILE A 282 12.43 -8.00 1.19
C ILE A 282 11.33 -7.51 0.24
N SER A 283 11.60 -6.46 -0.55
CA SER A 283 10.61 -5.87 -1.47
C SER A 283 10.30 -6.73 -2.70
N LEU A 284 11.22 -7.62 -3.10
CA LEU A 284 11.07 -8.49 -4.26
C LEU A 284 10.34 -9.81 -3.93
N GLU A 285 9.88 -9.98 -2.67
CA GLU A 285 9.27 -11.19 -2.10
C GLU A 285 10.09 -12.47 -2.31
N PRO A 286 10.86 -12.92 -1.31
CA PRO A 286 11.54 -14.19 -1.41
C PRO A 286 10.64 -15.33 -0.90
N GLU A 287 10.60 -16.43 -1.64
CA GLU A 287 10.11 -17.73 -1.13
C GLU A 287 10.96 -18.23 0.06
N THR A 288 12.09 -17.56 0.39
CA THR A 288 12.96 -17.87 1.54
C THR A 288 13.54 -16.61 2.22
N TYR A 289 13.12 -16.31 3.45
CA TYR A 289 13.68 -15.20 4.26
C TYR A 289 15.10 -15.46 4.82
N GLU A 290 15.65 -16.65 4.64
CA GLU A 290 16.95 -17.05 5.22
C GLU A 290 18.11 -16.19 4.70
N GLU A 291 18.16 -15.91 3.39
CA GLU A 291 19.22 -15.08 2.79
C GLU A 291 19.16 -13.64 3.32
N VAL A 292 17.95 -13.09 3.45
CA VAL A 292 17.71 -11.75 3.99
C VAL A 292 18.17 -11.66 5.44
N ILE A 293 17.86 -12.67 6.26
CA ILE A 293 18.31 -12.72 7.66
C ILE A 293 19.84 -12.71 7.72
N ASN A 294 20.51 -13.52 6.91
CA ASN A 294 21.98 -13.55 6.87
C ASN A 294 22.59 -12.19 6.47
N GLU A 295 22.01 -11.49 5.50
CA GLU A 295 22.46 -10.16 5.11
C GLU A 295 22.28 -9.13 6.24
N LEU A 296 21.14 -9.16 6.94
CA LEU A 296 20.87 -8.28 8.08
C LEU A 296 21.77 -8.59 9.28
N GLU A 297 21.99 -9.85 9.61
CA GLU A 297 22.92 -10.27 10.66
C GLU A 297 24.36 -9.85 10.31
N LYS A 298 24.76 -9.97 9.05
CA LYS A 298 26.06 -9.48 8.59
C LYS A 298 26.17 -7.95 8.71
N ALA A 299 25.13 -7.21 8.33
CA ALA A 299 25.08 -5.76 8.50
C ALA A 299 25.27 -5.36 9.97
N ILE A 300 24.56 -6.01 10.89
CA ILE A 300 24.65 -5.80 12.34
C ILE A 300 26.03 -6.19 12.88
N SER A 301 26.64 -7.25 12.35
CA SER A 301 27.97 -7.71 12.77
C SER A 301 29.08 -6.72 12.40
N LEU A 302 28.93 -6.07 11.24
CA LEU A 302 29.87 -5.08 10.70
C LEU A 302 29.65 -3.71 11.33
N ASP A 303 28.40 -3.34 11.59
CA ASP A 303 28.03 -2.11 12.29
C ASP A 303 26.94 -2.37 13.35
N PRO A 304 27.35 -2.60 14.61
CA PRO A 304 26.42 -2.81 15.71
C PRO A 304 25.54 -1.61 16.06
N SER A 305 25.85 -0.41 15.53
CA SER A 305 25.08 0.81 15.75
C SER A 305 23.97 1.05 14.74
N LEU A 306 23.86 0.17 13.73
CA LEU A 306 22.84 0.24 12.68
C LEU A 306 21.45 -0.16 13.19
N GLY A 307 20.79 0.78 13.88
CA GLY A 307 19.46 0.59 14.48
C GLY A 307 18.39 0.10 13.50
N GLU A 308 18.42 0.58 12.25
CA GLU A 308 17.48 0.15 11.22
C GLU A 308 17.60 -1.34 10.86
N ALA A 309 18.81 -1.91 10.87
CA ALA A 309 18.98 -3.34 10.58
C ALA A 309 18.34 -4.24 11.64
N TYR A 310 18.37 -3.81 12.92
CA TYR A 310 17.65 -4.51 13.98
C TYR A 310 16.12 -4.45 13.79
N ILE A 311 15.58 -3.33 13.31
CA ILE A 311 14.14 -3.17 13.03
C ILE A 311 13.73 -4.07 11.88
N GLU A 312 14.49 -4.08 10.78
CA GLU A 312 14.17 -4.95 9.64
C GLU A 312 14.29 -6.43 9.99
N LEU A 313 15.33 -6.81 10.76
CA LEU A 313 15.48 -8.19 11.24
C LEU A 313 14.29 -8.60 12.12
N ALA A 314 13.85 -7.72 13.02
CA ALA A 314 12.67 -7.96 13.84
C ALA A 314 11.40 -8.10 12.99
N ASN A 315 11.20 -7.27 11.97
CA ASN A 315 10.05 -7.39 11.06
C ASN A 315 9.99 -8.76 10.36
N ILE A 316 11.13 -9.29 9.93
CA ILE A 316 11.23 -10.62 9.32
C ILE A 316 10.96 -11.72 10.34
N GLN A 317 11.51 -11.59 11.55
CA GLN A 317 11.23 -12.51 12.65
C GLN A 317 9.75 -12.51 13.06
N ILE A 318 9.08 -11.36 13.06
CA ILE A 318 7.61 -11.25 13.28
C ILE A 318 6.86 -12.03 12.20
N LYS A 319 7.23 -11.88 10.92
CA LYS A 319 6.61 -12.65 9.83
C LYS A 319 6.81 -14.16 10.00
N ASN A 320 7.96 -14.58 10.52
CA ASN A 320 8.27 -15.98 10.82
C ASN A 320 7.70 -16.47 12.17
N ASN A 321 6.89 -15.65 12.86
CA ASN A 321 6.31 -15.94 14.17
C ASN A 321 7.37 -16.17 15.29
N GLU A 322 8.58 -15.63 15.13
CA GLU A 322 9.68 -15.67 16.10
C GLU A 322 9.63 -14.44 17.03
N LEU A 323 8.52 -14.29 17.76
CA LEU A 323 8.16 -13.07 18.49
C LEU A 323 9.18 -12.65 19.56
N GLU A 324 9.76 -13.61 20.29
CA GLU A 324 10.72 -13.33 21.36
C GLU A 324 12.04 -12.77 20.81
N LYS A 325 12.53 -13.32 19.68
CA LYS A 325 13.76 -12.81 19.03
C LYS A 325 13.52 -11.41 18.47
N ALA A 326 12.37 -11.20 17.83
CA ALA A 326 11.96 -9.90 17.32
C ALA A 326 11.94 -8.85 18.44
N GLN A 327 11.35 -9.19 19.59
CA GLN A 327 11.29 -8.27 20.73
C GLN A 327 12.69 -7.89 21.24
N LEU A 328 13.62 -8.83 21.35
CA LEU A 328 15.01 -8.55 21.77
C LEU A 328 15.74 -7.61 20.78
N ASN A 329 15.53 -7.80 19.48
CA ASN A 329 16.10 -6.93 18.46
C ASN A 329 15.47 -5.52 18.51
N LEU A 330 14.17 -5.40 18.75
CA LEU A 330 13.51 -4.12 18.94
C LEU A 330 13.96 -3.39 20.21
N GLU A 331 14.28 -4.12 21.28
CA GLU A 331 14.88 -3.53 22.49
C GLU A 331 16.24 -2.88 22.18
N LYS A 332 17.10 -3.56 21.41
CA LYS A 332 18.36 -2.97 20.93
C LYS A 332 18.11 -1.78 20.01
N ALA A 333 17.18 -1.91 19.06
CA ALA A 333 16.82 -0.81 18.17
C ALA A 333 16.33 0.43 18.94
N SER A 334 15.55 0.23 20.01
CA SER A 334 15.02 1.32 20.84
C SER A 334 16.10 2.04 21.64
N GLN A 335 17.22 1.39 21.93
CA GLN A 335 18.38 2.03 22.56
C GLN A 335 19.16 2.89 21.56
N LEU A 336 19.22 2.46 20.29
CA LEU A 336 19.95 3.13 19.22
C LEU A 336 19.14 4.28 18.58
N LEU A 337 17.83 4.10 18.45
CA LEU A 337 16.89 5.01 17.81
C LEU A 337 15.72 5.32 18.76
N PRO A 338 15.97 6.04 19.87
CA PRO A 338 14.88 6.52 20.71
C PRO A 338 13.96 7.40 19.86
N ASP A 339 12.65 7.18 19.95
CA ASP A 339 11.60 7.90 19.22
C ASP A 339 11.36 7.49 17.75
N SER A 340 11.96 6.40 17.27
CA SER A 340 11.60 5.88 15.94
C SER A 340 10.16 5.32 15.91
N PRO A 341 9.28 5.82 15.02
CA PRO A 341 7.91 5.32 14.88
C PRO A 341 7.88 3.87 14.42
N LEU A 342 8.90 3.44 13.65
CA LEU A 342 8.99 2.08 13.10
C LEU A 342 9.12 1.02 14.20
N ILE A 343 9.73 1.36 15.34
CA ILE A 343 9.84 0.46 16.49
C ILE A 343 8.47 0.26 17.14
N SER A 344 7.73 1.35 17.35
CA SER A 344 6.36 1.30 17.87
C SER A 344 5.46 0.48 16.94
N LEU A 345 5.57 0.66 15.62
CA LEU A 345 4.83 -0.17 14.65
C LEU A 345 5.19 -1.65 14.75
N ALA A 346 6.47 -2.00 14.85
CA ALA A 346 6.90 -3.39 14.97
C ALA A 346 6.42 -4.03 16.28
N LEU A 347 6.49 -3.30 17.42
CA LEU A 347 5.92 -3.76 18.69
C LEU A 347 4.40 -3.95 18.60
N GLY A 348 3.69 -3.03 17.94
CA GLY A 348 2.26 -3.19 17.68
C GLY A 348 1.94 -4.44 16.85
N LYS A 349 2.74 -4.74 15.82
CA LYS A 349 2.58 -5.98 15.02
C LYS A 349 2.75 -7.24 15.86
N ILE A 350 3.71 -7.24 16.81
CA ILE A 350 3.86 -8.33 17.80
C ILE A 350 2.58 -8.46 18.64
N SER A 351 2.01 -7.35 19.11
CA SER A 351 0.77 -7.35 19.89
C SER A 351 -0.42 -7.90 19.10
N ILE A 352 -0.56 -7.56 17.81
CA ILE A 352 -1.59 -8.16 16.93
C ILE A 352 -1.44 -9.68 16.84
N GLN A 353 -0.23 -10.20 16.66
CA GLN A 353 -0.02 -11.66 16.59
C GLN A 353 -0.32 -12.36 17.92
N LYS A 354 -0.11 -11.67 19.05
CA LYS A 354 -0.51 -12.15 20.38
C LYS A 354 -2.00 -11.97 20.68
N GLN A 355 -2.78 -11.42 19.73
CA GLN A 355 -4.19 -11.06 19.88
C GLN A 355 -4.46 -10.02 21.00
N ASP A 356 -3.43 -9.27 21.39
CA ASP A 356 -3.51 -8.16 22.32
C ASP A 356 -3.77 -6.85 21.55
N TYR A 357 -5.01 -6.69 21.09
CA TYR A 357 -5.41 -5.57 20.24
C TYR A 357 -5.38 -4.22 20.97
N GLU A 358 -5.55 -4.21 22.30
CA GLU A 358 -5.45 -2.99 23.11
C GLU A 358 -4.02 -2.44 23.11
N SER A 359 -3.02 -3.30 23.36
CA SER A 359 -1.62 -2.91 23.26
C SER A 359 -1.24 -2.51 21.83
N ALA A 360 -1.77 -3.21 20.82
CA ALA A 360 -1.53 -2.85 19.42
C ALA A 360 -2.02 -1.42 19.09
N LEU A 361 -3.20 -1.04 19.57
CA LEU A 361 -3.73 0.32 19.42
C LEU A 361 -2.84 1.34 20.14
N MET A 362 -2.43 1.06 21.37
CA MET A 362 -1.52 1.94 22.13
C MET A 362 -0.20 2.19 21.36
N PHE A 363 0.40 1.15 20.80
CA PHE A 363 1.60 1.28 19.99
C PHE A 363 1.36 2.01 18.66
N ALA A 364 0.21 1.82 18.02
CA ALA A 364 -0.17 2.54 16.81
C ALA A 364 -0.34 4.05 17.06
N ILE A 365 -1.00 4.42 18.16
CA ILE A 365 -1.13 5.82 18.60
C ILE A 365 0.25 6.41 18.84
N ARG A 366 1.11 5.71 19.59
CA ARG A 366 2.48 6.16 19.86
C ARG A 366 3.29 6.37 18.57
N ALA A 367 3.20 5.45 17.61
CA ALA A 367 3.88 5.58 16.33
C ALA A 367 3.44 6.84 15.56
N ASN A 368 2.13 7.12 15.56
CA ASN A 368 1.56 8.30 14.92
C ASN A 368 1.90 9.61 15.66
N GLU A 369 2.01 9.58 16.99
CA GLU A 369 2.47 10.72 17.79
C GLU A 369 3.94 11.03 17.57
N GLN A 370 4.77 9.99 17.40
CA GLN A 370 6.20 10.13 17.08
C GLN A 370 6.38 10.76 15.70
N ASP A 371 5.73 10.23 14.67
CA ASP A 371 5.82 10.77 13.31
C ASP A 371 4.46 10.77 12.59
N ARG A 372 3.88 11.98 12.47
CA ARG A 372 2.64 12.24 11.70
C ARG A 372 2.86 12.29 10.19
N THR A 373 4.10 12.24 9.71
CA THR A 373 4.41 12.17 8.27
C THR A 373 4.55 10.72 7.79
N ASN A 374 4.69 9.77 8.73
CA ASN A 374 4.75 8.37 8.42
C ASN A 374 3.36 7.83 8.05
N LEU A 375 3.15 7.60 6.76
CA LEU A 375 1.89 7.12 6.22
C LEU A 375 1.51 5.73 6.76
N GLU A 376 2.49 4.85 6.98
CA GLU A 376 2.24 3.50 7.53
C GLU A 376 1.68 3.54 8.95
N SER A 377 1.98 4.59 9.73
CA SER A 377 1.39 4.77 11.06
C SER A 377 -0.13 4.94 11.00
N TYR A 378 -0.64 5.65 9.99
CA TYR A 378 -2.08 5.80 9.80
C TYR A 378 -2.76 4.49 9.38
N ARG A 379 -2.12 3.73 8.49
CA ARG A 379 -2.62 2.40 8.10
C ARG A 379 -2.72 1.47 9.30
N PHE A 380 -1.65 1.41 10.09
CA PHE A 380 -1.59 0.52 11.24
C PHE A 380 -2.55 0.95 12.35
N LEU A 381 -2.76 2.26 12.55
CA LEU A 381 -3.77 2.79 13.46
C LEU A 381 -5.18 2.39 13.02
N GLY A 382 -5.50 2.51 11.73
CA GLY A 382 -6.75 2.01 11.15
C GLY A 382 -6.94 0.51 11.38
N GLN A 383 -5.90 -0.28 11.12
CA GLN A 383 -5.91 -1.73 11.37
C GLN A 383 -6.16 -2.07 12.85
N ALA A 384 -5.52 -1.36 13.78
CA ALA A 384 -5.69 -1.60 15.21
C ALA A 384 -7.11 -1.28 15.68
N TYR A 385 -7.70 -0.18 15.21
CA TYR A 385 -9.12 0.14 15.48
C TYR A 385 -10.07 -0.92 14.90
N GLN A 386 -9.82 -1.37 13.67
CA GLN A 386 -10.59 -2.45 13.03
C GLN A 386 -10.52 -3.76 13.82
N ALA A 387 -9.35 -4.13 14.33
CA ALA A 387 -9.17 -5.33 15.14
C ALA A 387 -9.92 -5.28 16.49
N LEU A 388 -10.12 -4.08 17.05
CA LEU A 388 -10.93 -3.85 18.25
C LEU A 388 -12.44 -3.72 17.96
N GLY A 389 -12.85 -3.76 16.69
CA GLY A 389 -14.23 -3.50 16.28
C GLY A 389 -14.65 -2.03 16.37
N MET A 390 -13.69 -1.12 16.57
CA MET A 390 -13.88 0.34 16.61
C MET A 390 -13.89 0.90 15.18
N PHE A 391 -14.85 0.45 14.38
CA PHE A 391 -14.92 0.78 12.95
C PHE A 391 -15.09 2.28 12.70
N THR A 392 -15.82 2.97 13.57
CA THR A 392 -16.06 4.42 13.46
C THR A 392 -14.79 5.24 13.57
N GLU A 393 -13.93 4.91 14.54
CA GLU A 393 -12.67 5.59 14.83
C GLU A 393 -11.59 5.27 13.79
N SER A 394 -11.71 4.13 13.12
CA SER A 394 -10.79 3.75 12.04
C SER A 394 -10.91 4.60 10.77
N LEU A 395 -12.00 5.37 10.63
CA LEU A 395 -12.31 6.13 9.41
C LEU A 395 -11.23 7.15 9.05
N ASP A 396 -10.91 8.07 9.97
CA ASP A 396 -9.99 9.18 9.68
C ASP A 396 -8.57 8.69 9.33
N PRO A 397 -7.94 7.77 10.10
CA PRO A 397 -6.62 7.25 9.74
C PRO A 397 -6.61 6.55 8.38
N LEU A 398 -7.64 5.76 8.06
CA LEU A 398 -7.73 5.05 6.79
C LEU A 398 -7.94 6.00 5.60
N ILE A 399 -8.70 7.09 5.77
CA ILE A 399 -8.84 8.13 4.74
C ILE A 399 -7.49 8.77 4.45
N VAL A 400 -6.73 9.15 5.48
CA VAL A 400 -5.40 9.76 5.30
C VAL A 400 -4.48 8.80 4.55
N PHE A 401 -4.46 7.52 4.95
CA PHE A 401 -3.66 6.51 4.27
C PHE A 401 -4.02 6.37 2.79
N VAL A 402 -5.30 6.11 2.48
CA VAL A 402 -5.76 5.85 1.10
C VAL A 402 -5.59 7.09 0.21
N THR A 403 -5.76 8.30 0.75
CA THR A 403 -5.64 9.55 -0.02
C THR A 403 -4.19 9.82 -0.43
N HIS A 404 -3.21 9.46 0.40
CA HIS A 404 -1.79 9.79 0.17
C HIS A 404 -0.94 8.61 -0.27
N SER A 405 -1.45 7.38 -0.18
CA SER A 405 -0.74 6.19 -0.62
C SER A 405 -0.62 6.16 -2.15
N LYS A 406 0.55 5.77 -2.65
CA LYS A 406 0.77 5.52 -4.08
C LYS A 406 0.13 4.20 -4.52
N THR A 407 -0.03 3.26 -3.60
CA THR A 407 -0.53 1.91 -3.85
C THR A 407 -1.85 1.71 -3.13
N LYS A 408 -2.84 1.19 -3.84
CA LYS A 408 -4.14 0.86 -3.28
C LYS A 408 -4.15 -0.61 -2.88
N ASP A 409 -3.89 -0.87 -1.61
CA ASP A 409 -3.98 -2.21 -1.03
C ASP A 409 -5.47 -2.61 -0.90
N PRO A 410 -5.94 -3.69 -1.55
CA PRO A 410 -7.34 -4.11 -1.50
C PRO A 410 -7.87 -4.32 -0.08
N LEU A 411 -7.02 -4.85 0.81
CA LEU A 411 -7.42 -5.10 2.20
C LEU A 411 -7.63 -3.79 2.97
N THR A 412 -6.79 -2.78 2.73
CA THR A 412 -6.94 -1.47 3.37
C THR A 412 -8.16 -0.72 2.83
N LEU A 413 -8.48 -0.85 1.54
CA LEU A 413 -9.72 -0.33 0.97
C LEU A 413 -10.95 -1.01 1.59
N ALA A 414 -10.90 -2.32 1.81
CA ALA A 414 -11.95 -3.05 2.51
C ALA A 414 -12.14 -2.57 3.96
N TRP A 415 -11.07 -2.32 4.70
CA TRP A 415 -11.18 -1.72 6.03
C TRP A 415 -11.80 -0.31 5.99
N LEU A 416 -11.44 0.49 4.98
CA LEU A 416 -12.05 1.81 4.82
C LEU A 416 -13.55 1.69 4.50
N ALA A 417 -13.94 0.70 3.68
CA ALA A 417 -15.34 0.41 3.41
C ALA A 417 -16.10 0.01 4.69
N ASP A 418 -15.52 -0.86 5.53
CA ASP A 418 -16.07 -1.20 6.85
C ASP A 418 -16.27 0.04 7.74
N ALA A 419 -15.30 0.96 7.73
CA ALA A 419 -15.38 2.21 8.47
C ALA A 419 -16.51 3.13 7.96
N TYR A 420 -16.69 3.23 6.64
CA TYR A 420 -17.79 3.99 6.04
C TYR A 420 -19.16 3.36 6.34
N ALA A 421 -19.26 2.03 6.27
CA ALA A 421 -20.48 1.30 6.61
C ALA A 421 -20.89 1.56 8.07
N ALA A 422 -19.93 1.50 9.01
CA ALA A 422 -20.17 1.80 10.42
C ALA A 422 -20.61 3.25 10.68
N ASN A 423 -20.24 4.18 9.79
CA ASN A 423 -20.67 5.58 9.81
C ASN A 423 -21.95 5.84 8.98
N ASN A 424 -22.74 4.80 8.69
CA ASN A 424 -24.00 4.86 7.93
C ASN A 424 -23.85 5.37 6.48
N MET A 425 -22.65 5.27 5.90
CA MET A 425 -22.38 5.64 4.50
C MET A 425 -22.26 4.39 3.63
N MET A 426 -23.37 3.65 3.51
CA MET A 426 -23.38 2.33 2.87
C MET A 426 -23.00 2.37 1.38
N ASP A 427 -23.51 3.35 0.63
CA ASP A 427 -23.23 3.48 -0.80
C ASP A 427 -21.72 3.60 -1.07
N LYS A 428 -21.02 4.41 -0.26
CA LYS A 428 -19.55 4.56 -0.34
C LYS A 428 -18.82 3.29 0.04
N ALA A 429 -19.33 2.53 1.00
CA ALA A 429 -18.74 1.26 1.39
C ALA A 429 -18.77 0.25 0.24
N ILE A 430 -19.92 0.13 -0.45
CA ILE A 430 -20.06 -0.73 -1.64
C ILE A 430 -19.08 -0.28 -2.74
N GLU A 431 -19.02 1.02 -3.05
CA GLU A 431 -18.10 1.57 -4.05
C GLU A 431 -16.63 1.23 -3.75
N LEU A 432 -16.22 1.34 -2.48
CA LEU A 432 -14.85 1.01 -2.07
C LEU A 432 -14.56 -0.49 -2.12
N TYR A 433 -15.54 -1.33 -1.84
CA TYR A 433 -15.38 -2.78 -2.03
C TYR A 433 -15.26 -3.14 -3.51
N ASP A 434 -16.05 -2.51 -4.40
CA ASP A 434 -15.90 -2.66 -5.84
C ASP A 434 -14.52 -2.20 -6.32
N GLU A 435 -14.03 -1.07 -5.79
CA GLU A 435 -12.68 -0.58 -6.06
C GLU A 435 -11.62 -1.58 -5.61
N ALA A 436 -11.71 -2.11 -4.39
CA ALA A 436 -10.80 -3.11 -3.86
C ALA A 436 -10.74 -4.38 -4.73
N ILE A 437 -11.88 -4.87 -5.21
CA ILE A 437 -11.96 -6.03 -6.11
C ILE A 437 -11.41 -5.70 -7.51
N SER A 438 -11.54 -4.45 -7.96
CA SER A 438 -10.97 -4.02 -9.23
C SER A 438 -9.44 -3.99 -9.22
N GLU A 439 -8.84 -3.64 -8.08
CA GLU A 439 -7.39 -3.65 -7.85
C GLU A 439 -6.85 -5.08 -7.78
N ASP A 440 -7.51 -5.97 -7.02
CA ASP A 440 -7.18 -7.41 -7.00
C ASP A 440 -8.43 -8.29 -7.05
N LYS A 441 -8.62 -8.91 -8.21
CA LYS A 441 -9.74 -9.83 -8.47
C LYS A 441 -9.63 -11.15 -7.70
N PHE A 442 -8.46 -11.46 -7.15
CA PHE A 442 -8.18 -12.68 -6.39
C PHE A 442 -8.17 -12.46 -4.87
N ALA A 443 -8.50 -11.25 -4.41
CA ALA A 443 -8.57 -10.91 -3.00
C ALA A 443 -9.80 -11.54 -2.31
N VAL A 444 -9.68 -12.81 -1.92
CA VAL A 444 -10.74 -13.63 -1.29
C VAL A 444 -11.38 -12.92 -0.10
N ASP A 445 -10.57 -12.29 0.76
CA ASP A 445 -11.04 -11.67 2.00
C ASP A 445 -11.96 -10.47 1.72
N VAL A 446 -11.76 -9.78 0.59
CA VAL A 446 -12.59 -8.64 0.16
C VAL A 446 -13.98 -9.13 -0.25
N TYR A 447 -14.07 -10.22 -1.02
CA TYR A 447 -15.37 -10.84 -1.34
C TYR A 447 -16.10 -11.33 -0.08
N LEU A 448 -15.38 -11.95 0.86
CA LEU A 448 -15.99 -12.39 2.12
C LEU A 448 -16.55 -11.21 2.92
N LYS A 449 -15.80 -10.12 3.02
CA LYS A 449 -16.23 -8.91 3.74
C LYS A 449 -17.44 -8.24 3.06
N ARG A 450 -17.40 -8.01 1.75
CA ARG A 450 -18.55 -7.43 1.03
C ARG A 450 -19.77 -8.35 1.08
N GLY A 451 -19.58 -9.67 0.93
CA GLY A 451 -20.67 -10.64 1.05
C GLY A 451 -21.32 -10.62 2.43
N GLN A 452 -20.55 -10.49 3.51
CA GLN A 452 -21.08 -10.31 4.87
C GLN A 452 -21.85 -8.99 5.01
N MET A 453 -21.38 -7.91 4.37
CA MET A 453 -22.10 -6.65 4.33
C MET A 453 -23.45 -6.78 3.61
N TYR A 454 -23.49 -7.42 2.44
CA TYR A 454 -24.75 -7.73 1.74
C TYR A 454 -25.67 -8.63 2.57
N LEU A 455 -25.11 -9.58 3.32
CA LEU A 455 -25.89 -10.43 4.22
C LEU A 455 -26.58 -9.61 5.32
N ASN A 456 -25.89 -8.62 5.88
CA ASN A 456 -26.44 -7.69 6.87
C ASN A 456 -27.49 -6.73 6.28
N LEU A 457 -27.39 -6.43 4.98
CA LEU A 457 -28.37 -5.66 4.22
C LEU A 457 -29.57 -6.49 3.74
N GLU A 458 -29.61 -7.78 4.08
CA GLU A 458 -30.62 -8.74 3.60
C GLU A 458 -30.61 -8.95 2.07
N GLU A 459 -29.53 -8.54 1.40
CA GLU A 459 -29.30 -8.79 -0.03
C GLU A 459 -28.68 -10.19 -0.25
N PHE A 460 -29.44 -11.22 0.13
CA PHE A 460 -28.94 -12.59 0.22
C PHE A 460 -28.35 -13.13 -1.09
N GLN A 461 -28.92 -12.75 -2.25
CA GLN A 461 -28.40 -13.20 -3.54
C GLN A 461 -27.04 -12.59 -3.85
N ALA A 462 -26.83 -11.31 -3.54
CA ALA A 462 -25.54 -10.64 -3.75
C ALA A 462 -24.48 -11.23 -2.79
N ALA A 463 -24.84 -11.45 -1.52
CA ALA A 463 -24.01 -12.12 -0.55
C ALA A 463 -23.56 -13.51 -1.02
N TYR A 464 -24.52 -14.32 -1.49
CA TYR A 464 -24.22 -15.67 -2.01
C TYR A 464 -23.25 -15.63 -3.19
N ASN A 465 -23.42 -14.70 -4.13
CA ASN A 465 -22.55 -14.57 -5.30
C ASN A 465 -21.11 -14.22 -4.88
N ASP A 466 -20.92 -13.32 -3.92
CA ASP A 466 -19.60 -12.97 -3.40
C ASP A 466 -18.93 -14.14 -2.67
N PHE A 467 -19.68 -14.87 -1.82
CA PHE A 467 -19.16 -16.06 -1.17
C PHE A 467 -18.83 -17.18 -2.16
N GLU A 468 -19.62 -17.33 -3.22
CA GLU A 468 -19.35 -18.26 -4.31
C GLU A 468 -18.05 -17.88 -5.04
N MET A 469 -17.82 -16.59 -5.31
CA MET A 469 -16.56 -16.11 -5.90
C MET A 469 -15.36 -16.36 -4.99
N ALA A 470 -15.49 -16.07 -3.68
CA ALA A 470 -14.47 -16.40 -2.69
C ALA A 470 -14.13 -17.90 -2.69
N TYR A 471 -15.15 -18.76 -2.75
CA TYR A 471 -14.99 -20.21 -2.81
C TYR A 471 -14.38 -20.68 -4.14
N LYS A 472 -14.72 -20.07 -5.29
CA LYS A 472 -14.13 -20.37 -6.60
C LYS A 472 -12.64 -20.04 -6.63
N ILE A 473 -12.25 -18.91 -6.05
CA ILE A 473 -10.83 -18.48 -5.99
C ILE A 473 -10.05 -19.39 -5.04
N ARG A 474 -10.61 -19.69 -3.85
CA ARG A 474 -9.97 -20.55 -2.84
C ARG A 474 -10.94 -21.64 -2.36
N PRO A 475 -10.99 -22.81 -3.06
CA PRO A 475 -11.92 -23.90 -2.75
C PRO A 475 -11.72 -24.57 -1.38
N ILE A 476 -10.59 -24.30 -0.72
CA ILE A 476 -10.26 -24.81 0.62
C ILE A 476 -10.77 -23.91 1.75
N SER A 477 -11.39 -22.77 1.43
CA SER A 477 -11.89 -21.83 2.45
C SER A 477 -13.14 -22.38 3.16
N TYR A 478 -12.96 -22.84 4.40
CA TYR A 478 -14.06 -23.25 5.28
C TYR A 478 -15.07 -22.11 5.47
N GLU A 479 -14.58 -20.89 5.70
CA GLU A 479 -15.43 -19.73 5.98
C GLU A 479 -16.32 -19.37 4.79
N ALA A 480 -15.77 -19.36 3.57
CA ALA A 480 -16.57 -19.16 2.35
C ALA A 480 -17.66 -20.23 2.22
N CYS A 481 -17.30 -21.50 2.44
CA CYS A 481 -18.23 -22.62 2.36
C CYS A 481 -19.38 -22.50 3.37
N MET A 482 -19.07 -22.12 4.62
CA MET A 482 -20.07 -21.92 5.67
C MET A 482 -20.98 -20.73 5.40
N LEU A 483 -20.42 -19.58 5.02
CA LEU A 483 -21.20 -18.37 4.73
C LEU A 483 -22.16 -18.59 3.55
N MET A 484 -21.77 -19.36 2.52
CA MET A 484 -22.70 -19.78 1.47
C MET A 484 -23.88 -20.58 2.03
N GLY A 485 -23.62 -21.56 2.90
CA GLY A 485 -24.65 -22.39 3.51
C GLY A 485 -25.60 -21.62 4.43
N GLU A 486 -25.05 -20.73 5.24
CA GLU A 486 -25.82 -19.83 6.11
C GLU A 486 -26.68 -18.87 5.30
N THR A 487 -26.16 -18.34 4.20
CA THR A 487 -26.91 -17.48 3.27
C THR A 487 -28.06 -18.24 2.61
N LEU A 488 -27.85 -19.49 2.20
CA LEU A 488 -28.92 -20.34 1.64
C LEU A 488 -30.06 -20.59 2.64
N LEU A 489 -29.76 -20.72 3.94
CA LEU A 489 -30.80 -20.79 4.96
C LEU A 489 -31.61 -19.50 5.06
N LYS A 490 -30.95 -18.34 4.94
CA LYS A 490 -31.63 -17.03 4.90
C LYS A 490 -32.46 -16.83 3.63
N MET A 491 -32.08 -17.48 2.53
CA MET A 491 -32.85 -17.54 1.28
C MET A 491 -33.99 -18.56 1.30
N GLU A 492 -34.28 -19.19 2.45
CA GLU A 492 -35.31 -20.23 2.59
C GLU A 492 -35.08 -21.47 1.70
N ALA A 493 -33.80 -21.78 1.42
CA ALA A 493 -33.38 -22.96 0.65
C ALA A 493 -32.65 -23.99 1.54
N PRO A 494 -33.33 -24.60 2.54
CA PRO A 494 -32.67 -25.45 3.54
C PRO A 494 -32.09 -26.76 2.96
N GLY A 495 -32.65 -27.28 1.86
CA GLY A 495 -32.09 -28.43 1.15
C GLY A 495 -30.71 -28.16 0.56
N ASP A 496 -30.58 -27.04 -0.15
CA ASP A 496 -29.31 -26.63 -0.75
C ASP A 496 -28.30 -26.23 0.33
N ALA A 497 -28.76 -25.56 1.39
CA ALA A 497 -27.93 -25.24 2.55
C ALA A 497 -27.33 -26.50 3.19
N TYR A 498 -28.15 -27.52 3.47
CA TYR A 498 -27.67 -28.77 4.04
C TYR A 498 -26.59 -29.42 3.16
N GLN A 499 -26.81 -29.47 1.84
CA GLN A 499 -25.84 -30.03 0.90
C GLN A 499 -24.54 -29.23 0.89
N GLN A 500 -24.63 -27.89 0.88
CA GLN A 500 -23.46 -27.03 0.86
C GLN A 500 -22.66 -27.14 2.17
N ILE A 501 -23.32 -27.05 3.33
CA ILE A 501 -22.66 -27.15 4.64
C ILE A 501 -22.03 -28.54 4.82
N SER A 502 -22.66 -29.61 4.31
CA SER A 502 -22.10 -30.96 4.35
C SER A 502 -20.77 -31.08 3.59
N LYS A 503 -20.54 -30.27 2.53
CA LYS A 503 -19.24 -30.23 1.84
C LYS A 503 -18.15 -29.61 2.72
N CYS A 504 -18.52 -28.69 3.60
CA CYS A 504 -17.58 -27.99 4.49
C CYS A 504 -16.95 -28.91 5.54
N GLN A 505 -17.54 -30.09 5.81
CA GLN A 505 -16.99 -31.06 6.78
C GLN A 505 -15.56 -31.49 6.45
N LYS A 506 -15.18 -31.56 5.16
CA LYS A 506 -13.80 -31.92 4.78
C LYS A 506 -12.81 -30.76 4.96
N LEU A 507 -13.30 -29.56 5.19
CA LEU A 507 -12.52 -28.32 5.32
C LEU A 507 -12.37 -27.87 6.77
N SER A 508 -13.10 -28.48 7.71
CA SER A 508 -13.01 -28.13 9.13
C SER A 508 -11.70 -28.60 9.74
N GLU A 509 -10.99 -27.70 10.42
CA GLU A 509 -9.68 -27.96 11.03
C GLU A 509 -9.75 -28.12 12.55
N ASN A 510 -10.80 -27.60 13.19
CA ASN A 510 -10.95 -27.60 14.64
C ASN A 510 -12.38 -27.93 15.09
N ASP A 511 -12.51 -28.23 16.39
CA ASP A 511 -13.78 -28.61 17.01
C ASP A 511 -14.82 -27.46 16.99
N GLU A 512 -14.39 -26.20 17.01
CA GLU A 512 -15.28 -25.04 16.93
C GLU A 512 -15.95 -24.94 15.55
N GLN A 513 -15.18 -25.14 14.49
CA GLN A 513 -15.69 -25.21 13.12
C GLN A 513 -16.64 -26.40 12.97
N LEU A 514 -16.27 -27.58 13.47
CA LEU A 514 -17.18 -28.73 13.48
C LEU A 514 -18.49 -28.43 14.22
N ALA A 515 -18.42 -27.76 15.36
CA ALA A 515 -19.61 -27.36 16.13
C ALA A 515 -20.51 -26.40 15.34
N ARG A 516 -19.94 -25.34 14.74
CA ARG A 516 -20.68 -24.40 13.87
C ARG A 516 -21.33 -25.15 12.70
N MET A 517 -20.60 -26.05 12.05
CA MET A 517 -21.11 -26.85 10.93
C MET A 517 -22.29 -27.75 11.36
N PHE A 518 -22.16 -28.51 12.46
CA PHE A 518 -23.25 -29.39 12.94
C PHE A 518 -24.49 -28.59 13.32
N PHE A 519 -24.30 -27.44 13.95
CA PHE A 519 -25.39 -26.51 14.29
C PHE A 519 -26.20 -26.11 13.06
N TYR A 520 -25.55 -25.59 12.01
CA TYR A 520 -26.29 -25.16 10.81
C TYR A 520 -26.83 -26.32 9.97
N ARG A 521 -26.20 -27.50 9.99
CA ARG A 521 -26.79 -28.71 9.37
C ARG A 521 -28.06 -29.15 10.10
N ALA A 522 -28.05 -29.11 11.43
CA ALA A 522 -29.21 -29.46 12.24
C ALA A 522 -30.37 -28.48 11.99
N ILE A 523 -30.11 -27.17 11.94
CA ILE A 523 -31.10 -26.15 11.55
C ILE A 523 -31.64 -26.40 10.14
N SER A 524 -30.77 -26.73 9.19
CA SER A 524 -31.20 -27.03 7.82
C SER A 524 -32.15 -28.23 7.76
N LEU A 525 -31.88 -29.27 8.55
CA LEU A 525 -32.72 -30.47 8.60
C LEU A 525 -34.02 -30.25 9.37
N GLU A 526 -33.99 -29.43 10.42
CA GLU A 526 -35.19 -29.00 11.15
C GLU A 526 -36.15 -28.23 10.24
N ALA A 527 -35.63 -27.29 9.43
CA ALA A 527 -36.43 -26.58 8.43
C ALA A 527 -37.00 -27.49 7.32
N LEU A 528 -36.48 -28.71 7.18
CA LEU A 528 -36.97 -29.73 6.25
C LEU A 528 -37.88 -30.78 6.93
N ASP A 529 -38.21 -30.62 8.22
CA ASP A 529 -38.92 -31.61 9.04
C ASP A 529 -38.29 -33.01 8.99
N ASN A 530 -36.95 -33.09 8.97
CA ASN A 530 -36.22 -34.34 8.84
C ASN A 530 -35.70 -34.83 10.19
N GLU A 531 -36.10 -36.04 10.60
CA GLU A 531 -35.71 -36.67 11.88
C GLU A 531 -34.18 -36.85 12.04
N VAL A 532 -33.41 -36.85 10.94
CA VAL A 532 -31.94 -36.86 11.00
C VAL A 532 -31.38 -35.64 11.72
N ALA A 533 -32.13 -34.55 11.85
CA ALA A 533 -31.76 -33.37 12.65
C ALA A 533 -31.35 -33.75 14.08
N ILE A 534 -32.03 -34.73 14.70
CA ILE A 534 -31.74 -35.20 16.06
C ILE A 534 -30.29 -35.69 16.16
N GLN A 535 -29.83 -36.47 15.16
CA GLN A 535 -28.48 -37.01 15.17
C GLN A 535 -27.42 -35.90 15.04
N GLU A 536 -27.69 -34.84 14.29
CA GLU A 536 -26.77 -33.71 14.18
C GLU A 536 -26.73 -32.88 15.47
N TRP A 537 -27.87 -32.71 16.15
CA TRP A 537 -27.91 -32.09 17.49
C TRP A 537 -27.15 -32.91 18.55
N GLU A 538 -27.29 -34.24 18.53
CA GLU A 538 -26.52 -35.14 19.40
C GLU A 538 -25.02 -35.07 19.11
N ARG A 539 -24.62 -35.00 17.83
CA ARG A 539 -23.21 -34.83 17.43
C ARG A 539 -22.65 -33.49 17.90
N LEU A 540 -23.43 -32.41 17.81
CA LEU A 540 -23.03 -31.11 18.34
C LEU A 540 -22.78 -31.19 19.86
N MET A 541 -23.67 -31.83 20.62
CA MET A 541 -23.51 -32.00 22.07
C MET A 541 -22.38 -32.96 22.48
N ALA A 542 -21.89 -33.79 21.55
CA ALA A 542 -20.76 -34.67 21.78
C ALA A 542 -19.39 -33.97 21.64
N ILE A 543 -19.35 -32.76 21.07
CA ILE A 543 -18.13 -31.94 20.98
C ILE A 543 -17.75 -31.42 22.37
N PRO A 544 -16.45 -31.27 22.70
CA PRO A 544 -16.02 -30.65 23.95
C PRO A 544 -16.66 -29.27 24.19
N GLU A 545 -17.24 -29.06 25.38
CA GLU A 545 -18.02 -27.85 25.72
C GLU A 545 -17.21 -26.55 25.55
N ASN A 546 -15.90 -26.60 25.76
CA ASN A 546 -15.00 -25.45 25.55
C ASN A 546 -14.90 -24.99 24.09
N SER A 547 -15.33 -25.84 23.13
CA SER A 547 -15.26 -25.58 21.69
C SER A 547 -16.64 -25.23 21.11
N ILE A 548 -17.70 -25.21 21.93
CA ILE A 548 -19.07 -24.92 21.49
C ILE A 548 -19.47 -23.53 21.95
N LYS A 549 -20.01 -22.72 21.03
CA LYS A 549 -20.61 -21.43 21.41
C LYS A 549 -21.79 -21.67 22.35
N PRO A 550 -21.92 -20.94 23.48
CA PRO A 550 -23.00 -21.17 24.46
C PRO A 550 -24.40 -21.18 23.85
N VAL A 551 -24.63 -20.33 22.85
CA VAL A 551 -25.90 -20.28 22.11
C VAL A 551 -26.18 -21.60 21.39
N PHE A 552 -25.19 -22.21 20.74
CA PHE A 552 -25.36 -23.46 20.00
C PHE A 552 -25.76 -24.61 20.92
N LEU A 553 -25.11 -24.68 22.09
CA LEU A 553 -25.40 -25.69 23.11
C LEU A 553 -26.80 -25.51 23.69
N ALA A 554 -27.19 -24.28 24.01
CA ALA A 554 -28.52 -23.97 24.53
C ALA A 554 -29.64 -24.32 23.53
N THR A 555 -29.44 -24.00 22.24
CA THR A 555 -30.39 -24.36 21.17
C THR A 555 -30.51 -25.88 21.02
N ALA A 556 -29.39 -26.61 21.03
CA ALA A 556 -29.40 -28.07 20.94
C ALA A 556 -30.16 -28.73 22.11
N GLN A 557 -29.91 -28.27 23.33
CA GLN A 557 -30.60 -28.75 24.53
C GLN A 557 -32.10 -28.45 24.50
N TYR A 558 -32.47 -27.25 24.05
CA TYR A 558 -33.88 -26.88 23.88
C TYR A 558 -34.58 -27.76 22.84
N PHE A 559 -33.95 -28.00 21.70
CA PHE A 559 -34.51 -28.87 20.66
C PHE A 559 -34.73 -30.31 21.17
N ILE A 560 -33.72 -30.90 21.82
CA ILE A 560 -33.82 -32.28 22.32
C ILE A 560 -34.85 -32.40 23.44
N SER A 561 -34.90 -31.46 24.38
CA SER A 561 -35.86 -31.51 25.49
C SER A 561 -37.32 -31.28 25.06
N SER A 562 -37.55 -30.51 24.00
CA SER A 562 -38.89 -30.29 23.42
C SER A 562 -39.38 -31.50 22.63
N HIS A 563 -38.48 -32.25 21.99
CA HIS A 563 -38.81 -33.43 21.17
C HIS A 563 -38.71 -34.75 21.93
N TYR A 564 -38.12 -34.78 23.13
CA TYR A 564 -38.03 -35.95 24.00
C TYR A 564 -38.46 -35.64 25.45
N THR A 565 -39.62 -36.16 25.85
CA THR A 565 -39.90 -36.40 27.28
C THR A 565 -39.31 -37.77 27.65
N PRO A 566 -38.48 -37.90 28.71
CA PRO A 566 -37.97 -39.19 29.13
C PRO A 566 -39.13 -40.08 29.56
N THR A 567 -39.50 -41.05 28.72
CA THR A 567 -40.38 -42.13 29.15
C THR A 567 -39.54 -43.09 29.99
N PRO A 568 -39.83 -43.31 31.29
CA PRO A 568 -39.01 -44.16 32.13
C PRO A 568 -39.20 -45.61 31.70
N THR A 569 -38.33 -46.11 30.83
CA THR A 569 -38.26 -47.54 30.52
C THR A 569 -37.57 -48.23 31.69
N ASN A 570 -38.38 -48.82 32.56
CA ASN A 570 -37.95 -49.57 33.73
C ASN A 570 -37.41 -50.94 33.27
N THR A 571 -36.22 -50.99 32.70
CA THR A 571 -35.58 -52.25 32.30
C THR A 571 -35.05 -52.95 33.55
N LYS A 572 -35.81 -53.91 34.05
CA LYS A 572 -35.35 -54.85 35.07
C LYS A 572 -34.09 -55.56 34.57
N SER A 573 -32.98 -55.33 35.27
CA SER A 573 -31.72 -56.04 35.08
C SER A 573 -31.92 -57.54 35.32
N SER A 574 -31.82 -58.38 34.28
CA SER A 574 -31.69 -59.82 34.45
C SER A 574 -30.21 -60.16 34.63
N ILE A 575 -29.91 -60.66 35.82
CA ILE A 575 -28.60 -61.14 36.26
C ILE A 575 -28.22 -62.45 35.55
N LEU A 576 -26.90 -62.60 35.29
CA LEU A 576 -26.06 -63.79 35.08
C LEU A 576 -26.22 -64.63 33.79
N SER A 577 -25.11 -64.75 33.04
CA SER A 577 -24.31 -65.99 33.10
C SER A 577 -22.88 -65.79 32.58
N LYS A 578 -21.89 -66.24 33.36
CA LYS A 578 -20.45 -66.24 33.03
C LYS A 578 -20.15 -67.37 32.05
N THR A 579 -19.60 -67.05 30.89
CA THR A 579 -19.04 -68.03 29.94
C THR A 579 -17.69 -68.53 30.45
N MET A 580 -17.57 -69.85 30.65
CA MET A 580 -16.29 -70.54 30.82
C MET A 580 -15.74 -70.91 29.44
N THR A 581 -14.51 -70.48 29.16
CA THR A 581 -13.74 -70.85 27.95
C THR A 581 -13.11 -72.23 28.13
N PRO A 582 -13.30 -73.20 27.21
CA PRO A 582 -12.55 -74.45 27.23
C PRO A 582 -11.23 -74.34 26.44
N GLU A 583 -10.19 -74.92 27.01
CA GLU A 583 -8.84 -75.12 26.50
C GLU A 583 -8.83 -76.20 25.40
N ILE A 584 -8.23 -75.93 24.23
CA ILE A 584 -8.13 -76.89 23.13
C ILE A 584 -6.70 -77.41 23.00
N THR A 585 -6.59 -78.71 23.29
CA THR A 585 -5.44 -79.60 23.12
C THR A 585 -5.08 -79.81 21.64
N ALA A 586 -3.77 -79.89 21.37
CA ALA A 586 -3.19 -80.08 20.04
C ALA A 586 -3.55 -81.43 19.38
N SER A 587 -3.71 -81.40 18.04
CA SER A 587 -3.61 -82.59 17.20
C SER A 587 -2.98 -82.21 15.85
N SER A 588 -2.01 -83.03 15.44
CA SER A 588 -1.14 -82.84 14.29
C SER A 588 -1.81 -83.25 13.00
N ASN A 589 -1.64 -82.49 11.91
CA ASN A 589 -1.40 -83.05 10.59
C ASN A 589 -0.82 -81.99 9.64
N ARG A 590 0.36 -82.31 9.10
CA ARG A 590 1.10 -81.58 8.07
C ARG A 590 0.31 -81.54 6.77
N ILE A 591 0.17 -80.36 6.16
CA ILE A 591 -0.07 -80.20 4.73
C ILE A 591 1.02 -79.28 4.17
N ILE A 592 1.65 -79.74 3.10
CA ILE A 592 2.82 -79.17 2.43
C ILE A 592 2.35 -78.07 1.46
N THR A 593 2.88 -76.86 1.60
CA THR A 593 2.66 -75.73 0.68
C THR A 593 3.81 -75.66 -0.34
N PRO A 594 3.56 -75.59 -1.66
CA PRO A 594 4.62 -75.34 -2.63
C PRO A 594 5.01 -73.86 -2.72
N SER A 595 6.32 -73.61 -2.75
CA SER A 595 6.98 -72.29 -2.81
C SER A 595 6.75 -71.54 -4.13
N PRO A 596 6.81 -70.19 -4.12
CA PRO A 596 6.57 -69.34 -5.28
C PRO A 596 7.73 -69.35 -6.28
N THR A 597 7.38 -69.35 -7.57
CA THR A 597 8.32 -69.32 -8.70
C THR A 597 8.64 -67.86 -9.07
N ILE A 598 9.92 -67.53 -9.13
CA ILE A 598 10.49 -66.24 -9.54
C ILE A 598 10.53 -66.16 -11.07
N THR A 599 9.98 -65.11 -11.67
CA THR A 599 10.14 -64.82 -13.11
C THR A 599 11.12 -63.66 -13.28
N LYS A 600 12.14 -63.86 -14.13
CA LYS A 600 13.24 -62.92 -14.41
C LYS A 600 12.87 -61.94 -15.53
N THR A 601 13.43 -60.74 -15.36
CA THR A 601 13.58 -59.62 -16.27
C THR A 601 14.18 -59.98 -17.64
N SER A 602 13.77 -59.27 -18.70
CA SER A 602 14.43 -59.25 -20.01
C SER A 602 14.57 -57.82 -20.54
N GLU A 603 15.82 -57.43 -20.78
CA GLU A 603 16.32 -56.52 -21.84
C GLU A 603 17.73 -57.06 -22.19
N PRO A 604 18.35 -56.79 -23.37
CA PRO A 604 18.11 -55.68 -24.30
C PRO A 604 18.14 -56.04 -25.82
N ASN A 605 17.78 -55.07 -26.66
CA ASN A 605 18.51 -54.66 -27.88
C ASN A 605 18.09 -53.26 -28.31
#